data_AF-A0A1W9UYP9-F1
#
_entry.id   AF-A0A1W9UYP9-F1
#
_cell.length_a   1.000
_cell.length_b   1.000
_cell.length_c   1.000
_cell.angle_alpha   90.00
_cell.angle_beta   90.00
_cell.angle_gamma   90.00
#
_symmetry.space_group_name_H-M   'P 1'
#
loop_
_entity.id
_entity.type
_entity.pdbx_description
1 polymer ?
#
loop_
_entity_poly.entity_id
_entity_poly.type
_entity_poly.pdbx_seq_one_letter_code
_entity_poly.pdbx_strand_id
1 'polypeptide(L)'
;MMTVARQSLPDLPLIVADAMRLPFASSAIPAVTCLEALEFLPDPKSGLREFTRVLALNGILFTTNRVGWETKFMPGKTWAKEELRAILQEMQLSDITISPWLNIYNQVWARKRL
;
A
#
# COMPACT_ATOMS: atom_id res chain seq x y z
N MET A 1 -16.08 11.13 3.80
CA MET A 1 -15.48 10.29 2.75
C MET A 1 -16.37 9.12 2.34
N MET A 2 -16.86 8.27 3.26
CA MET A 2 -17.72 7.11 2.89
C MET A 2 -19.03 7.48 2.20
N THR A 3 -19.70 8.57 2.61
CA THR A 3 -20.91 9.07 1.93
C THR A 3 -20.64 9.41 0.47
N VAL A 4 -19.54 10.11 0.19
CA VAL A 4 -19.13 10.48 -1.17
C VAL A 4 -18.79 9.23 -1.98
N ALA A 5 -18.01 8.29 -1.41
CA ALA A 5 -17.68 7.04 -2.09
C ALA A 5 -18.93 6.24 -2.48
N ARG A 6 -19.92 6.16 -1.58
CA ARG A 6 -21.19 5.44 -1.83
C ARG A 6 -22.06 6.13 -2.88
N GLN A 7 -22.02 7.46 -2.95
CA GLN A 7 -22.72 8.21 -4.00
C GLN A 7 -22.06 8.01 -5.36
N SER A 8 -20.73 8.03 -5.42
CA SER A 8 -19.99 7.89 -6.67
C SER A 8 -19.94 6.46 -7.21
N LEU A 9 -19.98 5.45 -6.33
CA LEU A 9 -19.82 4.04 -6.67
C LEU A 9 -20.87 3.18 -5.92
N PRO A 10 -22.16 3.33 -6.26
CA PRO A 10 -23.27 2.74 -5.49
C PRO A 10 -23.25 1.21 -5.49
N ASP A 11 -22.75 0.59 -6.56
CA ASP A 11 -22.75 -0.86 -6.75
C ASP A 11 -21.49 -1.55 -6.21
N LEU A 12 -20.49 -0.79 -5.74
CA LEU A 12 -19.29 -1.37 -5.16
C LEU A 12 -19.47 -1.69 -3.68
N PRO A 13 -19.06 -2.88 -3.23
CA PRO A 13 -18.96 -3.18 -1.81
C PRO A 13 -17.97 -2.23 -1.12
N LEU A 14 -18.46 -1.42 -0.20
CA LEU A 14 -17.64 -0.53 0.63
C LEU A 14 -17.63 -1.05 2.08
N ILE A 15 -16.45 -1.19 2.64
CA ILE A 15 -16.25 -1.62 4.03
C ILE A 15 -15.50 -0.56 4.82
N VAL A 16 -15.86 -0.41 6.09
CA VAL A 16 -15.07 0.35 7.07
C VAL A 16 -14.31 -0.67 7.91
N ALA A 17 -12.99 -0.64 7.83
CA ALA A 17 -12.12 -1.59 8.51
C ALA A 17 -10.79 -0.93 8.88
N ASP A 18 -10.05 -1.58 9.79
CA ASP A 18 -8.66 -1.25 10.06
C ASP A 18 -7.78 -1.70 8.89
N ALA A 19 -7.05 -0.77 8.28
CA ALA A 19 -6.15 -1.07 7.18
C ALA A 19 -4.94 -1.94 7.57
N MET A 20 -4.62 -2.00 8.87
CA MET A 20 -3.58 -2.90 9.41
C MET A 20 -4.15 -4.27 9.83
N ARG A 21 -5.48 -4.47 9.73
CA ARG A 21 -6.17 -5.74 9.99
C ARG A 21 -7.46 -5.85 9.17
N LEU A 22 -7.30 -6.11 7.88
CA LEU A 22 -8.38 -6.22 6.91
C LEU A 22 -9.21 -7.51 7.12
N PRO A 23 -10.53 -7.46 6.90
CA PRO A 23 -11.44 -8.60 7.08
C PRO A 23 -11.42 -9.56 5.88
N PHE A 24 -10.24 -9.79 5.29
CA PHE A 24 -10.06 -10.71 4.18
C PHE A 24 -9.15 -11.87 4.58
N ALA A 25 -9.41 -13.05 4.01
CA ALA A 25 -8.54 -14.20 4.18
C ALA A 25 -7.14 -13.91 3.62
N SER A 26 -6.14 -14.59 4.17
CA SER A 26 -4.79 -14.53 3.62
C SER A 26 -4.78 -15.09 2.20
N SER A 27 -4.02 -14.46 1.30
CA SER A 27 -3.86 -14.90 -0.09
C SER A 27 -5.16 -14.97 -0.91
N ALA A 28 -6.12 -14.07 -0.66
CA ALA A 28 -7.43 -14.08 -1.31
C ALA A 28 -7.62 -13.00 -2.40
N ILE A 29 -6.85 -11.91 -2.35
CA ILE A 29 -7.10 -10.73 -3.18
C ILE A 29 -6.09 -10.66 -4.33
N PRO A 30 -6.50 -10.63 -5.61
CA PRO A 30 -5.55 -10.66 -6.74
C PRO A 30 -4.75 -9.36 -6.90
N ALA A 31 -5.31 -8.23 -6.46
CA ALA A 31 -4.65 -6.93 -6.52
C ALA A 31 -5.02 -6.06 -5.32
N VAL A 32 -4.03 -5.43 -4.70
CA VAL A 32 -4.23 -4.48 -3.59
C VAL A 32 -3.65 -3.14 -3.99
N THR A 33 -4.43 -2.06 -3.79
CA THR A 33 -3.97 -0.70 -3.98
C THR A 33 -4.08 0.13 -2.70
N CYS A 34 -3.11 1.02 -2.49
CA CYS A 34 -3.13 2.02 -1.43
C CYS A 34 -2.39 3.25 -1.95
N LEU A 35 -3.14 4.21 -2.49
CA LEU A 35 -2.59 5.37 -3.19
C LEU A 35 -2.77 6.60 -2.30
N GLU A 36 -1.68 7.32 -2.08
CA GLU A 36 -1.63 8.60 -1.37
C GLU A 36 -2.20 8.54 0.05
N ALA A 37 -2.12 7.36 0.66
CA ALA A 37 -2.75 7.06 1.95
C ALA A 37 -1.82 6.34 2.94
N LEU A 38 -0.75 5.69 2.45
CA LEU A 38 0.08 4.80 3.24
C LEU A 38 0.79 5.54 4.39
N GLU A 39 1.29 6.75 4.14
CA GLU A 39 1.99 7.57 5.12
C GLU A 39 1.11 8.02 6.30
N PHE A 40 -0.21 7.96 6.15
CA PHE A 40 -1.16 8.36 7.18
C PHE A 40 -1.58 7.21 8.11
N LEU A 41 -1.17 5.97 7.81
CA LEU A 41 -1.41 4.85 8.72
C LEU A 41 -0.62 5.04 10.03
N PRO A 42 -1.15 4.59 11.19
CA PRO A 42 -0.42 4.61 12.45
C PRO A 42 0.92 3.87 12.38
N ASP A 43 0.96 2.73 11.68
CA ASP A 43 2.18 2.01 11.32
C ASP A 43 2.11 1.57 9.85
N PRO A 44 2.73 2.33 8.93
CA PRO A 44 2.72 2.01 7.51
C PRO A 44 3.39 0.67 7.18
N LYS A 45 4.40 0.23 7.96
CA LYS A 45 5.05 -1.07 7.73
C LYS A 45 4.09 -2.21 8.09
N SER A 46 3.28 -2.06 9.15
CA SER A 46 2.20 -3.01 9.46
C SER A 46 1.09 -3.02 8.41
N GLY A 47 0.72 -1.86 7.85
CA GLY A 47 -0.19 -1.80 6.70
C GLY A 47 0.33 -2.58 5.49
N LEU A 48 1.59 -2.39 5.09
CA LEU A 48 2.22 -3.15 4.00
C LEU A 48 2.23 -4.67 4.26
N ARG A 49 2.47 -5.09 5.51
CA ARG A 49 2.39 -6.52 5.88
C ARG A 49 0.98 -7.05 5.71
N GLU A 50 -0.02 -6.28 6.14
CA GLU A 50 -1.42 -6.67 6.01
C GLU A 50 -1.88 -6.75 4.55
N PHE A 51 -1.47 -5.78 3.73
CA PHE A 51 -1.70 -5.79 2.28
C PHE A 51 -1.07 -7.03 1.65
N THR A 52 0.17 -7.35 2.00
CA THR A 52 0.86 -8.56 1.53
C THR A 52 0.19 -9.83 2.04
N ARG A 53 -0.36 -9.84 3.26
CA ARG A 53 -1.07 -10.98 3.83
C ARG A 53 -2.29 -11.34 2.98
N VAL A 54 -3.14 -10.35 2.68
CA VAL A 54 -4.38 -10.57 1.93
C VAL A 54 -4.14 -10.79 0.43
N LEU A 55 -3.04 -10.27 -0.12
CA LEU A 55 -2.68 -10.42 -1.52
C LEU A 55 -2.47 -11.90 -1.87
N ALA A 56 -3.12 -12.38 -2.93
CA ALA A 56 -2.99 -13.72 -3.47
C ALA A 56 -1.56 -13.97 -3.98
N LEU A 57 -1.16 -15.23 -4.06
CA LEU A 57 0.09 -15.61 -4.73
C LEU A 57 0.05 -15.11 -6.17
N ASN A 58 1.18 -14.58 -6.66
CA ASN A 58 1.30 -13.91 -7.95
C ASN A 58 0.46 -12.64 -8.11
N GLY A 59 -0.27 -12.23 -7.05
CA GLY A 59 -1.04 -10.99 -7.00
C GLY A 59 -0.14 -9.75 -7.00
N ILE A 60 -0.75 -8.61 -7.33
CA ILE A 60 -0.05 -7.33 -7.51
C ILE A 60 -0.35 -6.37 -6.36
N LEU A 61 0.69 -5.83 -5.75
CA LEU A 61 0.60 -4.63 -4.92
C LEU A 61 0.96 -3.41 -5.77
N PHE A 62 0.06 -2.43 -5.82
CA PHE A 62 0.35 -1.10 -6.36
C PHE A 62 0.07 -0.03 -5.29
N THR A 63 1.12 0.58 -4.77
CA THR A 63 1.03 1.63 -3.75
C THR A 63 1.89 2.83 -4.11
N THR A 64 1.80 3.89 -3.33
CA THR A 64 2.65 5.07 -3.46
C THR A 64 3.41 5.33 -2.18
N ASN A 65 4.63 5.82 -2.30
CA ASN A 65 5.42 6.32 -1.18
C ASN A 65 5.70 7.80 -1.38
N ARG A 66 5.33 8.63 -0.41
CA ARG A 66 5.58 10.07 -0.45
C ARG A 66 7.08 10.37 -0.43
N VAL A 67 7.47 11.34 -1.25
CA VAL A 67 8.86 11.82 -1.38
C VAL A 67 8.89 13.34 -1.30
N GLY A 68 10.09 13.91 -1.36
CA GLY A 68 10.28 15.36 -1.33
C GLY A 68 10.42 15.92 0.09
N TRP A 69 10.46 17.24 0.18
CA TRP A 69 10.84 17.94 1.41
C TRP A 69 9.85 17.76 2.57
N GLU A 70 8.57 17.49 2.27
CA GLU A 70 7.50 17.31 3.27
C GLU A 70 7.71 16.05 4.12
N THR A 71 8.44 15.06 3.60
CA THR A 71 8.79 13.81 4.34
C THR A 71 9.50 14.09 5.66
N LYS A 72 10.15 15.26 5.81
CA LYS A 72 10.78 15.72 7.06
C LYS A 72 9.79 15.82 8.23
N PHE A 73 8.49 15.98 7.95
CA PHE A 73 7.43 16.04 8.95
C PHE A 73 6.74 14.68 9.19
N MET A 74 7.21 13.62 8.53
CA MET A 74 6.58 12.29 8.54
C MET A 74 7.57 11.19 8.97
N PRO A 75 8.22 11.32 10.14
CA PRO A 75 9.23 10.37 10.58
C PRO A 75 8.64 8.96 10.73
N GLY A 76 9.31 7.97 10.13
CA GLY A 76 8.88 6.57 10.15
C GLY A 76 7.66 6.26 9.27
N LYS A 77 7.19 7.22 8.47
CA LYS A 77 6.01 7.03 7.60
C LYS A 77 6.33 6.93 6.12
N THR A 78 7.48 7.47 5.73
CA THR A 78 7.95 7.56 4.34
C THR A 78 9.40 7.14 4.29
N TRP A 79 9.82 6.54 3.18
CA TRP A 79 11.17 5.94 3.08
C TRP A 79 11.92 6.41 1.83
N ALA A 80 13.25 6.36 1.92
CA ALA A 80 14.09 6.41 0.73
C ALA A 80 13.79 5.20 -0.18
N LYS A 81 14.09 5.31 -1.47
CA LYS A 81 13.77 4.27 -2.46
C LYS A 81 14.40 2.92 -2.11
N GLU A 82 15.64 2.92 -1.65
CA GLU A 82 16.43 1.74 -1.30
C GLU A 82 15.92 1.11 0.00
N GLU A 83 15.58 1.94 0.99
CA GLU A 83 14.99 1.50 2.25
C GLU A 83 13.61 0.87 2.03
N LEU A 84 12.75 1.50 1.23
CA LEU A 84 11.46 0.95 0.86
C LEU A 84 11.61 -0.39 0.14
N ARG A 85 12.57 -0.49 -0.79
CA ARG A 85 12.85 -1.75 -1.48
C ARG A 85 13.24 -2.84 -0.50
N ALA A 86 14.11 -2.56 0.46
CA ALA A 86 14.50 -3.51 1.50
C ALA A 86 13.30 -3.96 2.35
N ILE A 87 12.47 -2.99 2.79
CA ILE A 87 11.24 -3.27 3.54
C ILE A 87 10.31 -4.21 2.78
N LEU A 88 10.12 -4.00 1.47
CA LEU A 88 9.27 -4.85 0.65
C LEU A 88 9.88 -6.23 0.41
N GLN A 89 11.21 -6.33 0.26
CA GLN A 89 11.92 -7.61 0.10
C GLN A 89 11.92 -8.47 1.38
N GLU A 90 11.82 -7.85 2.57
CA GLU A 90 11.57 -8.57 3.83
C GLU A 90 10.17 -9.22 3.86
N MET A 91 9.28 -8.76 2.99
CA MET A 91 7.95 -9.34 2.80
C MET A 91 8.01 -10.35 1.65
N GLN A 92 6.96 -11.16 1.47
CA GLN A 92 6.83 -12.10 0.36
C GLN A 92 6.64 -11.39 -1.01
N LEU A 93 7.26 -10.23 -1.22
CA LEU A 93 7.13 -9.40 -2.41
C LEU A 93 8.42 -9.42 -3.23
N SER A 94 8.26 -9.55 -4.55
CA SER A 94 9.31 -9.55 -5.56
C SER A 94 8.95 -8.64 -6.72
N ASP A 95 9.81 -8.60 -7.74
CA ASP A 95 9.58 -7.84 -8.98
C ASP A 95 9.31 -6.34 -8.68
N ILE A 96 10.00 -5.82 -7.66
CA ILE A 96 9.76 -4.49 -7.10
C ILE A 96 10.27 -3.41 -8.05
N THR A 97 9.34 -2.59 -8.53
CA THR A 97 9.61 -1.41 -9.34
C THR A 97 9.20 -0.16 -8.56
N ILE A 98 10.13 0.78 -8.42
CA ILE A 98 9.90 2.07 -7.75
C ILE A 98 10.37 3.18 -8.69
N SER A 99 9.44 4.01 -9.14
CA SER A 99 9.69 5.09 -10.08
C SER A 99 8.92 6.35 -9.68
N PRO A 100 9.37 7.55 -10.13
CA PRO A 100 8.66 8.79 -9.85
C PRO A 100 7.20 8.75 -10.31
N TRP A 101 6.31 9.33 -9.51
CA TRP A 101 4.88 9.47 -9.79
C TRP A 101 4.38 10.80 -9.23
N LEU A 102 3.80 11.65 -10.10
CA LEU A 102 3.46 13.02 -9.74
C LEU A 102 4.69 13.76 -9.15
N ASN A 103 4.47 14.89 -8.48
CA ASN A 103 5.55 15.73 -7.95
C ASN A 103 6.09 15.24 -6.59
N ILE A 104 5.26 14.56 -5.80
CA ILE A 104 5.55 14.26 -4.38
C ILE A 104 5.41 12.77 -4.02
N TYR A 105 5.38 11.88 -5.02
CA TYR A 105 5.34 10.43 -4.79
C TYR A 105 6.31 9.66 -5.68
N ASN A 106 6.65 8.46 -5.23
CA ASN A 106 7.02 7.36 -6.11
C ASN A 106 5.85 6.39 -6.21
N GLN A 107 5.60 5.85 -7.40
CA GLN A 107 4.78 4.65 -7.56
C GLN A 107 5.61 3.42 -7.25
N VAL A 108 4.95 2.42 -6.67
CA VAL A 108 5.56 1.19 -6.19
C VAL A 108 4.73 0.02 -6.70
N TRP A 109 5.34 -0.81 -7.53
CA TRP A 109 4.77 -2.06 -8.03
C TRP A 109 5.54 -3.23 -7.45
N ALA A 110 4.83 -4.24 -6.96
CA ALA A 110 5.44 -5.48 -6.49
C ALA A 110 4.49 -6.68 -6.71
N ARG A 111 5.04 -7.88 -6.77
CA ARG A 111 4.26 -9.12 -6.89
C ARG A 111 4.48 -10.00 -5.66
N LYS A 112 3.43 -10.65 -5.17
CA LYS A 112 3.60 -11.66 -4.11
C LYS A 112 4.16 -12.96 -4.68
N ARG A 113 5.20 -13.51 -4.06
CA ARG A 113 5.73 -14.85 -4.36
C ARG A 113 5.52 -15.81 -3.18
N LEU A 114 5.67 -17.10 -3.49
CA LEU A 114 5.67 -18.21 -2.53
C LEU A 114 6.84 -18.11 -1.55
#